data_AF-A0A176S058-F1
#
_entry.id   AF-A0A176S058-F1
#
_cell.length_a   1.000
_cell.length_b   1.000
_cell.length_c   1.000
_cell.angle_alpha   90.00
_cell.angle_beta   90.00
_cell.angle_gamma   90.00
#
_symmetry.space_group_name_H-M   'P 1'
#
loop_
_entity.id
_entity.type
_entity.pdbx_description
1 polymer ?
#
loop_
_entity_poly.entity_id
_entity_poly.type
_entity_poly.pdbx_seq_one_letter_code
_entity_poly.pdbx_strand_id
1 'polypeptide(L)' 'ALRYIDNYGEVAQSYPANPNGSPLGITGLTTQDGRFTVMMPHPERLFLSHQYAWLANDWRAEEGPWMQMFWNARCWLG' A
#
# COMPACT_ATOMS: atom_id res chain seq x y z
N ALA A 1 7.69 -0.12 -6.57
CA ALA A 1 6.29 -0.56 -6.37
C ALA A 1 5.56 0.38 -5.41
N LEU A 2 6.15 0.75 -4.27
CA LEU A 2 5.54 1.69 -3.31
C LEU A 2 6.53 2.70 -2.76
N ARG A 3 6.03 3.89 -2.42
CA ARG A 3 6.73 4.94 -1.69
C ARG A 3 5.86 5.53 -0.60
N TYR A 4 6.45 5.93 0.52
CA TYR A 4 5.81 6.83 1.49
C TYR A 4 5.69 8.24 0.92
N ILE A 5 4.55 8.88 1.17
CA ILE A 5 4.27 10.26 0.82
C ILE A 5 3.82 11.03 2.07
N ASP A 6 4.00 12.35 2.06
CA ASP A 6 3.41 13.22 3.07
C ASP A 6 1.95 13.58 2.71
N ASN A 7 1.31 14.35 3.58
CA ASN A 7 -0.10 14.74 3.41
C ASN A 7 -0.31 15.78 2.29
N TYR A 8 0.75 16.32 1.70
CA TYR A 8 0.70 17.20 0.53
C TYR A 8 0.88 16.42 -0.78
N GLY A 9 1.17 15.11 -0.70
CA GLY A 9 1.37 14.23 -1.84
C GLY A 9 2.83 14.10 -2.28
N GLU A 10 3.77 14.71 -1.58
CA GLU A 10 5.18 14.69 -1.92
C GLU A 10 5.89 13.47 -1.32
N VAL A 11 6.96 12.99 -1.96
CA VAL A 11 7.72 11.83 -1.46
C VAL A 11 8.32 12.14 -0.08
N ALA A 12 7.91 11.38 0.92
CA ALA A 12 8.30 11.63 2.30
C ALA A 12 9.76 11.21 2.57
N GLN A 13 10.54 12.14 3.14
CA GLN A 13 11.92 11.89 3.58
C GLN A 13 12.09 11.95 5.10
N SER A 14 11.11 12.49 5.81
CA SER A 14 11.17 12.74 7.25
C SER A 14 10.11 11.95 8.03
N TYR A 15 10.44 11.67 9.28
CA TYR A 15 9.52 11.06 10.23
C TYR A 15 8.41 12.05 10.65
N PRO A 16 7.15 11.61 10.87
CA PRO A 16 6.67 10.23 10.77
C PRO A 16 6.13 9.82 9.39
N ALA A 17 5.99 10.76 8.44
CA ALA A 17 5.43 10.48 7.12
C ALA A 17 6.21 9.36 6.38
N ASN A 18 7.54 9.35 6.53
CA ASN A 18 8.38 8.18 6.30
C ASN A 18 8.77 7.58 7.67
N PRO A 19 8.16 6.48 8.10
CA PRO A 19 8.31 5.97 9.47
C PRO A 19 9.66 5.31 9.75
N ASN A 20 10.44 4.97 8.72
CA ASN A 20 11.66 4.19 8.87
C ASN A 20 12.90 4.83 8.21
N GLY A 21 12.75 6.02 7.62
CA GLY A 21 13.85 6.77 6.99
C GLY A 21 14.35 6.15 5.68
N SER A 22 13.59 5.25 5.05
CA SER A 22 14.03 4.60 3.80
C SER A 22 14.26 5.67 2.71
N PRO A 23 15.40 5.63 1.98
CA PRO A 23 15.71 6.63 0.97
C PRO A 23 14.62 6.74 -0.10
N LEU A 24 14.33 7.97 -0.51
CA LEU A 24 13.30 8.29 -1.50
C LEU A 24 11.90 7.70 -1.16
N GLY A 25 11.64 7.47 0.13
CA GLY A 25 10.39 6.89 0.63
C GLY A 25 10.18 5.42 0.25
N ILE A 26 11.16 4.72 -0.31
CA ILE A 26 10.97 3.37 -0.86
C ILE A 26 10.49 2.41 0.23
N THR A 27 9.37 1.71 -0.04
CA THR A 27 8.79 0.75 0.92
C THR A 27 8.23 -0.52 0.26
N GLY A 28 8.36 -0.62 -1.07
CA GLY A 28 8.01 -1.83 -1.81
C GLY A 28 8.72 -1.93 -3.16
N LEU A 29 9.24 -3.12 -3.45
CA LEU A 29 10.03 -3.48 -4.62
C LEU A 29 9.45 -4.71 -5.31
N THR A 30 9.72 -4.86 -6.61
CA THR A 30 9.28 -6.01 -7.41
C THR A 30 10.41 -6.48 -8.32
N THR A 31 10.40 -7.75 -8.73
CA THR A 31 11.34 -8.29 -9.73
C THR A 31 11.09 -7.70 -11.11
N GLN A 32 12.07 -7.81 -12.02
CA GLN A 32 11.94 -7.26 -13.39
C GLN A 32 10.76 -7.86 -14.16
N ASP A 33 10.42 -9.12 -13.88
CA ASP A 33 9.27 -9.82 -14.48
C ASP A 33 7.96 -9.65 -13.68
N GLY A 34 7.98 -8.89 -12.58
CA GLY A 34 6.82 -8.55 -11.77
C GLY A 34 6.24 -9.70 -10.92
N ARG A 35 6.79 -10.92 -11.00
CA ARG A 35 6.21 -12.11 -10.34
C ARG A 35 6.40 -12.11 -8.83
N PHE A 36 7.41 -11.42 -8.32
CA PHE A 36 7.68 -11.33 -6.88
C PHE A 36 7.71 -9.87 -6.46
N THR A 37 6.79 -9.50 -5.56
CA THR A 37 6.73 -8.17 -4.96
C THR A 37 6.87 -8.31 -3.45
N VAL A 38 7.76 -7.52 -2.86
CA VAL A 38 7.98 -7.46 -1.41
C VAL A 38 7.77 -6.03 -0.92
N MET A 39 7.24 -5.90 0.29
CA MET A 39 6.87 -4.60 0.86
C MET A 39 6.90 -4.66 2.39
N MET A 40 7.15 -3.52 3.02
CA MET A 40 7.08 -3.38 4.48
C MET A 40 5.66 -3.06 5.02
N PRO A 41 4.80 -2.30 4.32
CA PRO A 41 3.41 -2.10 4.77
C PRO A 41 2.63 -3.42 4.75
N HIS A 42 1.57 -3.49 5.57
CA HIS A 42 0.76 -4.70 5.76
C HIS A 42 -0.62 -4.59 5.04
N PRO A 43 -0.70 -4.81 3.71
CA PRO A 43 -1.97 -4.75 2.98
C PRO A 43 -3.00 -5.78 3.48
N GLU A 44 -2.53 -6.92 4.01
CA GLU A 44 -3.36 -7.99 4.57
C GLU A 44 -4.04 -7.62 5.89
N ARG A 45 -3.61 -6.53 6.55
CA ARG A 45 -4.27 -5.99 7.74
C ARG A 45 -5.30 -4.91 7.42
N LEU A 46 -5.39 -4.50 6.16
CA LEU A 46 -6.19 -3.36 5.69
C LEU A 46 -6.92 -3.67 4.38
N PHE A 47 -7.35 -4.92 4.18
CA PHE A 47 -8.08 -5.31 2.97
C PHE A 47 -9.60 -5.09 3.09
N LEU A 48 -10.12 -4.91 4.30
CA LEU A 48 -11.52 -4.54 4.55
C LEU A 48 -11.61 -3.12 5.11
N SER A 49 -12.63 -2.37 4.71
CA SER A 49 -12.83 -0.97 5.08
C SER A 49 -12.88 -0.73 6.59
N HIS A 50 -13.51 -1.62 7.36
CA HIS A 50 -13.59 -1.54 8.82
C HIS A 50 -12.25 -1.71 9.57
N GLN A 51 -11.17 -2.13 8.88
CA GLN A 51 -9.84 -2.28 9.48
C GLN A 51 -9.03 -0.97 9.48
N TYR A 52 -9.49 0.04 8.74
CA TYR A 52 -8.79 1.31 8.60
C TYR A 52 -9.00 2.19 9.84
N ALA A 53 -7.91 2.74 10.39
CA ALA A 53 -7.99 3.73 11.46
C ALA A 53 -8.64 5.05 11.01
N TRP A 54 -8.51 5.37 9.73
CA TRP A 54 -9.18 6.48 9.07
C TRP A 54 -9.52 6.10 7.64
N LEU A 55 -10.72 6.44 7.20
CA LEU A 55 -11.21 6.25 5.85
C LEU A 55 -12.14 7.40 5.49
N ALA A 56 -12.23 7.73 4.20
CA ALA A 56 -13.11 8.80 3.73
C ALA A 56 -14.59 8.46 4.01
N ASN A 57 -15.37 9.44 4.47
CA ASN A 57 -16.77 9.27 4.90
C ASN A 57 -17.71 8.82 3.77
N ASP A 58 -17.30 9.00 2.52
CA ASP A 58 -18.01 8.59 1.31
C ASP A 58 -17.59 7.21 0.80
N TRP A 59 -16.65 6.52 1.46
CA TRP A 59 -16.35 5.13 1.15
C TRP A 59 -17.56 4.25 1.47
N ARG A 60 -17.98 3.42 0.50
CA ARG A 60 -19.16 2.55 0.61
C ARG A 60 -18.85 1.08 0.44
N ALA A 61 -17.69 0.73 -0.11
CA ALA A 61 -17.30 -0.66 -0.32
C ALA A 61 -16.92 -1.34 1.01
N GLU A 62 -17.20 -2.63 1.11
CA GLU A 62 -16.71 -3.47 2.22
C GLU A 62 -15.19 -3.64 2.11
N GLU A 63 -14.68 -3.69 0.89
CA GLU A 63 -13.27 -3.82 0.59
C GLU A 63 -12.54 -2.48 0.73
N GLY A 64 -11.34 -2.54 1.31
CA GLY A 64 -10.37 -1.46 1.23
C GLY A 64 -9.58 -1.51 -0.08
N PRO A 65 -8.89 -0.42 -0.46
CA PRO A 65 -8.09 -0.37 -1.69
C PRO A 65 -7.05 -1.49 -1.81
N TRP A 66 -6.51 -1.97 -0.69
CA TRP A 66 -5.53 -3.06 -0.70
C TRP A 66 -6.10 -4.41 -1.16
N MET A 67 -7.42 -4.62 -1.15
CA MET A 67 -8.03 -5.85 -1.64
C MET A 67 -7.68 -6.15 -3.11
N GLN A 68 -7.52 -5.10 -3.92
CA GLN A 68 -7.17 -5.22 -5.33
C GLN A 68 -5.84 -5.97 -5.54
N MET A 69 -4.88 -5.87 -4.61
CA MET A 69 -3.62 -6.62 -4.71
C MET A 69 -3.86 -8.13 -4.75
N PHE A 70 -4.76 -8.63 -3.91
CA PHE A 70 -5.06 -10.06 -3.80
C PHE A 70 -5.92 -10.54 -4.98
N TRP A 71 -6.86 -9.71 -5.46
CA TRP A 71 -7.60 -10.00 -6.69
C TRP A 71 -6.68 -10.08 -7.91
N ASN A 72 -5.72 -9.17 -8.06
CA ASN A 72 -4.75 -9.23 -9.15
C ASN A 72 -3.97 -10.54 -9.14
N ALA A 73 -3.53 -11.01 -7.96
CA ALA A 73 -2.84 -12.28 -7.82
C ALA A 73 -3.75 -13.47 -8.23
N ARG A 74 -5.02 -13.47 -7.80
CA ARG A 74 -5.98 -14.51 -8.20
C ARG A 74 -6.24 -14.47 -9.70
N CYS A 75 -6.50 -13.30 -10.29
CA CYS A 75 -6.76 -13.15 -11.72
C CYS A 75 -5.58 -13.61 -12.58
N TRP A 76 -4.34 -13.38 -12.13
CA TRP A 76 -3.14 -13.80 -12.85
C TRP A 76 -3.03 -15.33 -13.00
N LEU A 77 -3.62 -16.11 -12.10
CA LEU A 77 -3.60 -17.57 -12.16
C LEU A 77 -4.62 -18.19 -13.14
N GLY A 78 -5.59 -17.41 -13.64
CA GLY A 78 -6.71 -17.89 -14.47
C GLY A 78 -7.84 -18.57 -13.68
#